data_AF-A0A355R062-F1
#
_entry.id   AF-A0A355R062-F1
#
_cell.length_a   1.000
_cell.length_b   1.000
_cell.length_c   1.000
_cell.angle_alpha   90.00
_cell.angle_beta   90.00
_cell.angle_gamma   90.00
#
_symmetry.space_group_name_H-M   'P 1'
#
loop_
_entity.id
_entity.type
_entity.pdbx_description
1 polymer ?
#
loop_
_entity_poly.entity_id
_entity_poly.type
_entity_poly.pdbx_seq_one_letter_code
_entity_poly.pdbx_strand_id
1 'polypeptide(L)'
;MDKHTLKITARALREKLETIKDQNPDAMTMLNLLRDLLLKSENGEIHAPLEARDISWYRYLQETNLQDDHELSEAFAKFYMALINGQEWSSFKKFQAKSHSA
;
A
#
# COMPACT_ATOMS: atom_id res chain seq x y z
N MET A 1 -10.93 9.73 -7.65
CA MET A 1 -9.82 8.76 -7.70
C MET A 1 -9.15 8.92 -9.03
N ASP A 2 -7.84 9.20 -9.05
CA ASP A 2 -7.09 9.29 -10.29
C ASP A 2 -6.60 7.90 -10.72
N LYS A 3 -7.18 7.37 -11.80
CA LYS A 3 -6.87 6.01 -12.28
C LYS A 3 -5.42 5.86 -12.73
N HIS A 4 -4.83 6.94 -13.24
CA HIS A 4 -3.44 6.93 -13.69
C HIS A 4 -2.47 6.78 -12.52
N THR A 5 -2.68 7.56 -11.45
CA THR A 5 -1.93 7.49 -10.20
C THR A 5 -2.12 6.14 -9.52
N LEU A 6 -3.35 5.61 -9.48
CA LEU A 6 -3.62 4.28 -8.92
C LEU A 6 -2.83 3.19 -9.65
N LYS A 7 -2.82 3.21 -10.99
CA LYS A 7 -2.05 2.26 -11.79
C LYS A 7 -0.55 2.35 -11.55
N ILE A 8 0.01 3.57 -11.50
CA ILE A 8 1.44 3.78 -11.28
C ILE A 8 1.85 3.30 -9.89
N THR A 9 1.08 3.66 -8.86
CA THR A 9 1.40 3.32 -7.47
C THR A 9 1.21 1.83 -7.20
N ALA A 10 0.18 1.19 -7.79
CA ALA A 10 0.00 -0.27 -7.73
C ALA A 10 1.21 -1.00 -8.33
N ARG A 11 1.62 -0.60 -9.53
CA ARG A 11 2.75 -1.23 -10.22
C ARG A 11 4.04 -1.08 -9.42
N ALA A 12 4.33 0.11 -8.91
CA ALA A 12 5.52 0.36 -8.11
C ALA A 12 5.54 -0.50 -6.82
N LEU A 13 4.40 -0.62 -6.14
CA LEU A 13 4.28 -1.47 -4.95
C LEU A 13 4.49 -2.96 -5.29
N ARG A 14 3.90 -3.44 -6.39
CA ARG A 14 4.10 -4.81 -6.86
C ARG A 14 5.58 -5.09 -7.17
N GLU A 15 6.23 -4.23 -7.94
CA GLU A 15 7.64 -4.38 -8.33
C GLU A 15 8.56 -4.41 -7.10
N LYS A 16 8.32 -3.55 -6.09
CA LYS A 16 9.09 -3.56 -4.83
C LYS A 16 8.89 -4.86 -4.06
N LEU A 17 7.65 -5.31 -3.86
CA LEU A 17 7.36 -6.58 -3.19
C LEU A 17 7.98 -7.78 -3.92
N GLU A 18 7.88 -7.82 -5.24
CA GLU A 18 8.51 -8.86 -6.08
C GLU A 18 10.03 -8.89 -5.95
N THR A 19 10.67 -7.74 -5.73
CA THR A 19 12.12 -7.63 -5.56
C THR A 19 12.60 -8.22 -4.23
N ILE A 20 11.80 -8.09 -3.16
CA ILE A 20 12.21 -8.48 -1.81
C ILE A 20 11.59 -9.81 -1.34
N LYS A 21 10.61 -10.38 -2.06
CA LYS A 21 9.86 -11.57 -1.64
C LYS A 21 10.73 -12.80 -1.36
N ASP A 22 11.86 -12.93 -2.06
CA ASP A 22 12.76 -14.09 -1.93
C ASP A 22 13.64 -13.96 -0.66
N GLN A 23 13.75 -12.76 -0.11
CA GLN A 23 14.55 -12.43 1.07
C GLN A 23 13.68 -12.18 2.31
N ASN A 24 12.40 -11.83 2.12
CA ASN A 24 11.46 -11.52 3.18
C ASN A 24 10.12 -12.29 2.98
N PRO A 25 9.82 -13.30 3.82
CA PRO A 25 8.59 -14.07 3.72
C PRO A 25 7.31 -13.24 3.98
N ASP A 26 7.40 -12.16 4.75
CA ASP A 26 6.28 -11.24 4.95
C ASP A 26 5.96 -10.49 3.65
N ALA A 27 6.97 -10.17 2.83
CA ALA A 27 6.76 -9.52 1.55
C ALA A 27 6.08 -10.46 0.55
N MET A 28 6.44 -11.75 0.55
CA MET A 28 5.73 -12.76 -0.24
C MET A 28 4.27 -12.89 0.20
N THR A 29 4.02 -12.93 1.52
CA THR A 29 2.66 -13.01 2.08
C THR A 29 1.84 -11.78 1.72
N MET A 30 2.43 -10.59 1.85
CA MET A 30 1.81 -9.33 1.49
C MET A 30 1.50 -9.24 -0.01
N LEU A 31 2.43 -9.68 -0.87
CA LEU A 31 2.20 -9.76 -2.31
C LEU A 31 1.03 -10.67 -2.65
N ASN A 32 0.89 -11.82 -1.98
CA ASN A 32 -0.24 -12.72 -2.15
C ASN A 32 -1.56 -12.10 -1.68
N LEU A 33 -1.57 -11.42 -0.52
CA LEU A 33 -2.74 -10.71 0.01
C LEU A 33 -3.22 -9.61 -0.94
N LEU A 34 -2.29 -8.92 -1.58
CA LEU A 34 -2.58 -7.78 -2.46
C LEU A 34 -2.76 -8.14 -3.92
N ARG A 35 -2.45 -9.37 -4.34
CA ARG A 35 -2.36 -9.76 -5.76
C ARG A 35 -3.57 -9.30 -6.57
N ASP A 36 -4.77 -9.63 -6.13
CA ASP A 36 -6.00 -9.30 -6.83
C ASP A 36 -6.26 -7.79 -6.87
N LEU A 37 -5.95 -7.08 -5.78
CA LEU A 37 -6.13 -5.64 -5.68
C LEU A 37 -5.13 -4.89 -6.58
N LEU A 38 -3.88 -5.33 -6.63
CA LEU A 38 -2.83 -4.78 -7.49
C LEU A 38 -3.18 -5.01 -8.96
N LEU A 39 -3.59 -6.22 -9.33
CA LEU A 39 -3.99 -6.53 -10.71
C LEU A 39 -5.18 -5.68 -11.17
N LYS A 40 -6.25 -5.59 -10.35
CA LYS A 40 -7.41 -4.75 -10.63
C LYS A 40 -7.02 -3.27 -10.77
N SER A 41 -6.12 -2.80 -9.91
CA SER A 41 -5.62 -1.42 -9.95
C SER A 41 -4.80 -1.14 -11.22
N GLU A 42 -3.92 -2.07 -11.61
CA GLU A 42 -3.08 -1.96 -12.82
C GLU A 42 -3.91 -2.00 -14.12
N ASN A 43 -5.00 -2.78 -14.13
CA ASN A 43 -5.93 -2.91 -15.24
C ASN A 43 -6.99 -1.79 -15.28
N GLY A 44 -7.08 -0.97 -14.23
CA GLY A 44 -8.08 0.10 -14.15
C GLY A 44 -9.51 -0.38 -13.84
N GLU A 45 -9.63 -1.56 -13.25
CA GLU A 45 -10.90 -2.23 -12.87
C GLU A 45 -11.43 -1.77 -11.50
N ILE A 46 -10.67 -0.94 -10.77
CA ILE A 46 -11.17 -0.25 -9.58
C ILE A 46 -11.98 0.97 -10.05
N HIS A 47 -13.29 0.91 -9.88
CA HIS A 47 -14.23 1.94 -10.37
C HIS A 47 -14.61 2.98 -9.33
N ALA A 48 -14.42 2.68 -8.04
CA ALA A 48 -14.72 3.57 -6.93
C ALA A 48 -13.59 3.53 -5.88
N PRO A 49 -13.36 4.63 -5.13
CA PRO A 49 -12.45 4.60 -3.98
C PRO A 49 -12.87 3.52 -2.98
N LEU A 50 -11.88 2.89 -2.34
CA LEU A 50 -12.14 1.98 -1.21
C LEU A 50 -12.26 2.78 0.09
N GLU A 51 -13.04 2.27 1.04
CA GLU A 51 -13.00 2.80 2.41
C GLU A 51 -11.83 2.20 3.19
N ALA A 52 -11.22 2.95 4.13
CA ALA A 52 -10.10 2.42 4.92
C ALA A 52 -10.45 1.14 5.69
N ARG A 53 -11.72 0.98 6.09
CA ARG A 53 -12.20 -0.23 6.79
C ARG A 53 -12.10 -1.49 5.94
N ASP A 54 -12.12 -1.36 4.61
CA ASP A 54 -12.04 -2.47 3.65
C ASP A 54 -10.59 -2.87 3.36
N ILE A 55 -9.62 -2.11 3.88
CA ILE A 55 -8.19 -2.26 3.62
C ILE A 55 -7.54 -3.04 4.76
N SER A 56 -7.73 -4.37 4.75
CA SER A 56 -7.24 -5.27 5.80
C SER A 56 -5.72 -5.38 5.90
N TRP A 57 -5.01 -5.16 4.79
CA TRP A 57 -3.55 -5.26 4.71
C TRP A 57 -2.81 -4.17 5.49
N TYR A 58 -3.47 -3.05 5.82
CA TYR A 58 -2.86 -1.98 6.62
C TYR A 58 -2.47 -2.48 8.02
N ARG A 59 -3.32 -3.32 8.64
CA ARG A 59 -3.01 -3.94 9.94
C ARG A 59 -1.81 -4.88 9.82
N TYR A 60 -1.79 -5.71 8.77
CA TYR A 60 -0.69 -6.64 8.53
C TYR A 60 0.65 -5.93 8.28
N LEU A 61 0.65 -4.77 7.63
CA LEU A 61 1.85 -3.94 7.45
C LEU A 61 2.43 -3.46 8.80
N GLN A 62 1.58 -3.10 9.77
CA GLN A 62 2.02 -2.65 11.10
C GLN A 62 2.55 -3.79 11.97
N GLU A 63 2.10 -5.01 11.71
CA GLU A 63 2.46 -6.22 12.47
C GLU A 63 3.71 -6.93 11.93
N THR A 64 4.27 -6.46 10.81
CA THR A 64 5.43 -7.07 10.12
C THR A 64 6.64 -6.15 10.12
N ASN A 65 7.81 -6.71 9.75
CA ASN A 65 9.05 -5.94 9.54
C ASN A 65 9.05 -5.14 8.23
N LEU A 66 7.98 -5.22 7.42
CA LEU A 66 7.87 -4.53 6.13
C LEU A 66 7.90 -3.00 6.29
N GLN A 67 7.52 -2.49 7.47
CA GLN A 67 7.59 -1.06 7.77
C GLN A 67 9.03 -0.53 7.89
N ASP A 68 10.00 -1.41 8.15
CA ASP A 68 11.41 -1.03 8.32
C ASP A 68 12.08 -0.68 6.98
N ASP A 69 11.54 -1.17 5.85
CA ASP A 69 11.93 -0.74 4.52
C ASP A 69 11.20 0.57 4.18
N HIS A 70 11.93 1.69 4.25
CA HIS A 70 11.39 3.02 4.00
C HIS A 70 10.79 3.17 2.60
N GLU A 71 11.42 2.59 1.57
CA GLU A 71 10.92 2.67 0.20
C GLU A 71 9.63 1.87 0.02
N LEU A 72 9.55 0.69 0.65
CA LEU A 72 8.34 -0.14 0.65
C LEU A 72 7.20 0.57 1.39
N SER A 73 7.48 1.13 2.57
CA SER A 73 6.53 1.93 3.34
C SER A 73 6.01 3.12 2.55
N GLU A 74 6.88 3.81 1.80
CA GLU A 74 6.48 4.92 0.93
C GLU A 74 5.61 4.44 -0.23
N ALA A 75 5.94 3.32 -0.87
CA ALA A 75 5.14 2.71 -1.92
C ALA A 75 3.73 2.34 -1.43
N PHE A 76 3.65 1.76 -0.22
CA PHE A 76 2.38 1.48 0.46
C PHE A 76 1.56 2.73 0.70
N ALA A 77 2.17 3.78 1.24
CA ALA A 77 1.49 5.04 1.51
C ALA A 77 0.93 5.66 0.22
N LYS A 78 1.73 5.71 -0.84
CA LYS A 78 1.32 6.24 -2.15
C LYS A 78 0.15 5.45 -2.74
N PHE A 79 0.22 4.12 -2.70
CA PHE A 79 -0.85 3.25 -3.20
C PHE A 79 -2.14 3.39 -2.39
N TYR A 80 -2.02 3.42 -1.06
CA TYR A 80 -3.15 3.67 -0.17
C TYR A 80 -3.85 4.99 -0.50
N MET A 81 -3.09 6.08 -0.64
CA MET A 81 -3.68 7.39 -0.95
C MET A 81 -4.39 7.42 -2.30
N ALA A 82 -3.85 6.71 -3.28
CA ALA A 82 -4.50 6.56 -4.57
C ALA A 82 -5.82 5.78 -4.46
N LEU A 83 -5.85 4.69 -3.67
CA LEU A 83 -7.03 3.85 -3.45
C LEU A 83 -8.19 4.59 -2.77
N ILE A 84 -7.89 5.37 -1.72
CA ILE A 84 -8.93 6.10 -0.97
C ILE A 84 -9.20 7.50 -1.54
N ASN A 85 -8.58 7.85 -2.68
CA ASN A 85 -8.63 9.18 -3.27
C ASN A 85 -8.31 10.33 -2.29
N GLY A 86 -7.38 10.09 -1.36
CA GLY A 86 -7.00 11.04 -0.32
C GLY A 86 -8.10 11.40 0.70
N GLN A 87 -9.26 10.72 0.73
CA GLN A 87 -10.39 11.10 1.60
C GLN A 87 -10.12 10.95 3.11
N GLU A 88 -9.06 10.24 3.51
CA GLU A 88 -8.65 10.08 4.93
C GLU A 88 -7.19 10.48 5.23
N TRP A 89 -6.53 11.23 4.33
CA TRP A 89 -5.11 11.62 4.45
C TRP A 89 -4.78 12.42 5.73
N SER A 90 -5.77 13.12 6.32
CA SER A 90 -5.62 13.85 7.58
C SER A 90 -5.30 12.95 8.78
N SER A 91 -5.78 11.70 8.77
CA SER A 91 -5.52 10.74 9.86
C SER A 91 -4.13 10.09 9.71
N PHE A 92 -3.69 9.85 8.47
CA PHE A 92 -2.38 9.27 8.17
C PHE A 92 -1.21 10.24 8.46
N LYS A 93 -1.36 11.54 8.16
CA LYS A 93 -0.36 12.57 8.52
C LYS A 93 -0.11 12.67 10.03
N LYS A 94 -1.15 12.48 10.86
CA LYS A 94 -1.01 12.44 12.33
C LYS A 94 -0.31 11.17 12.82
N PHE A 95 -0.35 10.09 12.03
CA PHE A 95 0.26 8.81 12.36
C PHE A 95 1.76 8.77 12.03
N GLN A 96 2.18 9.19 10.82
CA GLN A 96 3.61 9.30 10.47
C GLN A 96 4.37 10.33 11.34
N ALA A 97 3.70 11.38 11.80
CA ALA A 97 4.30 12.35 12.71
C ALA A 97 4.68 11.76 14.08
N LYS A 98 4.08 10.63 14.49
CA LYS A 98 4.42 9.96 15.76
C LYS A 98 5.58 8.98 15.64
N SER A 99 5.85 8.42 14.46
CA SER A 99 6.93 7.45 14.25
C SER A 99 8.32 8.09 14.04
N HIS A 100 8.40 9.42 13.92
CA HIS A 100 9.64 10.18 13.76
C HIS A 100 10.04 10.97 15.03
N SER A 101 9.38 10.71 16.16
CA SER A 101 9.68 11.33 17.47
C SER A 101 9.91 10.23 18.51
N ALA A 102 11.03 9.53 18.38
CA ALA A 102 11.62 8.70 19.43
C ALA A 102 13.15 8.79 19.32
#